data_AF-A0A401SR28-F1
#
_entry.id   AF-A0A401SR28-F1
#
_cell.length_a   1.000
_cell.length_b   1.000
_cell.length_c   1.000
_cell.angle_alpha   90.00
_cell.angle_beta   90.00
_cell.angle_gamma   90.00
#
_symmetry.space_group_name_H-M   'P 1'
#
loop_
_entity.id
_entity.type
_entity.pdbx_description
1 polymer ?
#
loop_
_entity_poly.entity_id
_entity_poly.type
_entity_poly.pdbx_seq_one_letter_code
_entity_poly.pdbx_strand_id
1 'polypeptide(L)'
;MANQIEHPSGGYRKLFETVKETAQPLSACVRGAIPSWLKGSLLRCGPGLFEIGSEPFYHLFDGQALLHKFDFKNGEVTYYRRFVQTDAYVRAMTEKRIVITEFGTFGYPDPCKNIFSRFFSYFEGIEITDNALVNVYPIGEDYYACTETNYITKINPETLETIQKVDLCNYCVINGATAHPHIEHDGTVYNIGNCFGKRFSFAYNIIKIPPLQSDRQDPLKKMEVVVQFPCSDRFKPSYVHSFGLSENYIVFVEQPVKINLWKFLSSWTVRSTTYMDCFESNDSMGTWFHVANKKTGEYYNINYRTSAFNIFHHINTYEDSGFIIVDVCSWKGFEFIYNYLWLANLRENWEELKVNARKAPHPEVRRYILPLDINNVEHGKNLVSLDTTTATATVRQDGTIWLEPEVLFSGPRQAFEFPQINYQKFSGKDYTYAYGLGLNHFIPDKIYKLNVKTKEHWLWQEPDTYPSEPIFVPHPDAMDEDDGVLLTSVVSPGSGQKPAFLLILDAKDLHEIARAEVETNIPVTFHGMYKP
;
A
#
# COMPACT_ATOMS: atom_id res chain seq x y z
N MET A 1 19.56 -1.26 25.55
CA MET A 1 19.52 -0.88 24.14
C MET A 1 20.06 -2.05 23.35
N ALA A 2 19.23 -2.77 22.62
CA ALA A 2 19.74 -3.74 21.63
C ALA A 2 20.49 -2.94 20.57
N ASN A 3 21.71 -3.36 20.19
CA ASN A 3 22.48 -2.68 19.16
C ASN A 3 21.66 -2.67 17.85
N GLN A 4 21.50 -1.50 17.25
CA GLN A 4 20.85 -1.36 15.96
C GLN A 4 21.64 -2.14 14.91
N ILE A 5 20.96 -2.98 14.11
CA ILE A 5 21.62 -3.72 13.03
C ILE A 5 22.07 -2.73 11.96
N GLU A 6 23.32 -2.89 11.55
CA GLU A 6 23.96 -2.10 10.50
C GLU A 6 24.09 -2.95 9.23
N HIS A 7 24.03 -2.33 8.06
CA HIS A 7 24.09 -3.01 6.76
C HIS A 7 25.29 -2.56 5.91
N PRO A 8 26.54 -2.60 6.42
CA PRO A 8 27.71 -2.04 5.75
C PRO A 8 28.05 -2.74 4.42
N SER A 9 27.60 -3.99 4.24
CA SER A 9 27.72 -4.74 2.98
C SER A 9 26.93 -4.10 1.84
N GLY A 10 25.87 -3.35 2.16
CA GLY A 10 24.98 -2.75 1.19
C GLY A 10 24.22 -3.76 0.33
N GLY A 11 23.92 -4.95 0.88
CA GLY A 11 23.19 -6.01 0.17
C GLY A 11 21.80 -5.58 -0.31
N TYR A 12 21.15 -4.65 0.38
CA TYR A 12 19.81 -4.13 0.06
C TYR A 12 19.71 -3.56 -1.35
N ARG A 13 20.83 -3.18 -2.00
CA ARG A 13 20.82 -2.72 -3.40
C ARG A 13 20.23 -3.74 -4.37
N LYS A 14 20.30 -5.03 -4.05
CA LYS A 14 19.71 -6.11 -4.85
C LYS A 14 18.18 -6.03 -4.92
N LEU A 15 17.53 -5.36 -3.97
CA LEU A 15 16.09 -5.05 -4.03
C LEU A 15 15.75 -4.14 -5.22
N PHE A 16 16.72 -3.36 -5.70
CA PHE A 16 16.53 -2.32 -6.71
C PHE A 16 17.29 -2.65 -8.00
N GLU A 17 17.49 -3.93 -8.31
CA GLU A 17 18.22 -4.39 -9.50
C GLU A 17 17.27 -5.07 -10.49
N THR A 18 17.40 -4.73 -11.76
CA THR A 18 16.61 -5.31 -12.85
C THR A 18 16.79 -6.82 -12.91
N VAL A 19 15.68 -7.53 -13.11
CA VAL A 19 15.65 -8.98 -13.31
C VAL A 19 14.92 -9.33 -14.59
N LYS A 20 15.15 -10.55 -15.08
CA LYS A 20 14.41 -11.12 -16.22
C LYS A 20 13.25 -11.97 -15.75
N GLU A 21 12.19 -12.05 -16.54
CA GLU A 21 11.14 -13.04 -16.36
C GLU A 21 11.70 -14.47 -16.31
N THR A 22 10.93 -15.37 -15.70
CA THR A 22 11.19 -16.80 -15.79
C THR A 22 10.44 -17.39 -16.97
N ALA A 23 11.09 -18.23 -17.79
CA ALA A 23 10.42 -18.88 -18.93
C ALA A 23 9.37 -19.93 -18.49
N GLN A 24 9.61 -20.58 -17.35
CA GLN A 24 8.73 -21.57 -16.71
C GLN A 24 8.89 -21.47 -15.19
N PRO A 25 7.94 -22.01 -14.39
CA PRO A 25 8.08 -22.08 -12.94
C PRO A 25 9.38 -22.80 -12.55
N LEU A 26 10.13 -22.20 -11.62
CA LEU A 26 11.35 -22.75 -11.05
C LEU A 26 10.99 -23.56 -9.81
N SER A 27 11.53 -24.78 -9.69
CA SER A 27 11.45 -25.51 -8.43
C SER A 27 12.31 -24.81 -7.37
N ALA A 28 11.73 -24.53 -6.21
CA ALA A 28 12.48 -24.00 -5.07
C ALA A 28 13.05 -25.14 -4.22
N CYS A 29 14.24 -24.94 -3.66
CA CYS A 29 14.87 -25.88 -2.74
C CYS A 29 14.29 -25.67 -1.34
N VAL A 30 13.49 -26.63 -0.85
CA VAL A 30 12.85 -26.53 0.46
C VAL A 30 13.80 -26.96 1.59
N ARG A 31 13.91 -26.13 2.63
CA ARG A 31 14.48 -26.47 3.93
C ARG A 31 13.41 -26.33 5.02
N GLY A 32 13.46 -27.18 6.04
CA GLY A 32 12.37 -27.31 7.01
C GLY A 32 11.21 -28.14 6.45
N ALA A 33 10.01 -27.96 7.00
CA ALA A 33 8.83 -28.71 6.58
C ALA A 33 7.67 -27.75 6.28
N ILE A 34 7.29 -27.64 5.00
CA ILE A 34 6.11 -26.85 4.60
C ILE A 34 4.87 -27.47 5.25
N PRO A 35 4.02 -26.68 5.95
CA PRO A 35 2.80 -27.20 6.55
C PRO A 35 1.91 -27.89 5.51
N SER A 36 1.46 -29.11 5.80
CA SER A 36 0.70 -29.92 4.83
C SER A 36 -0.65 -29.34 4.41
N TRP A 37 -1.22 -28.46 5.24
CA TRP A 37 -2.45 -27.73 4.97
C TRP A 37 -2.23 -26.50 4.07
N LEU A 38 -1.00 -26.00 3.95
CA LEU A 38 -0.66 -24.83 3.14
C LEU A 38 -0.64 -25.23 1.66
N LYS A 39 -1.74 -24.95 0.95
CA LYS A 39 -1.95 -25.24 -0.47
C LYS A 39 -2.58 -24.00 -1.09
N GLY A 40 -2.01 -23.53 -2.19
CA GLY A 40 -2.42 -22.28 -2.82
C GLY A 40 -1.25 -21.55 -3.46
N SER A 41 -1.45 -20.26 -3.72
CA SER A 41 -0.51 -19.38 -4.41
C SER A 41 -0.33 -18.07 -3.66
N LEU A 42 0.91 -17.70 -3.33
CA LEU A 42 1.26 -16.35 -2.93
C LEU A 42 1.55 -15.52 -4.18
N LEU A 43 0.73 -14.51 -4.45
CA LEU A 43 0.92 -13.54 -5.54
C LEU A 43 1.44 -12.22 -4.96
N ARG A 44 2.46 -11.61 -5.57
CA ARG A 44 3.01 -10.31 -5.15
C ARG A 44 3.39 -9.43 -6.33
N CYS A 45 3.28 -8.12 -6.16
CA CYS A 45 3.65 -7.11 -7.15
C CYS A 45 4.84 -6.27 -6.69
N GLY A 46 5.68 -5.84 -7.64
CA GLY A 46 6.76 -4.89 -7.40
C GLY A 46 7.45 -4.46 -8.70
N PRO A 47 8.38 -3.51 -8.66
CA PRO A 47 9.18 -3.11 -9.81
C PRO A 47 10.23 -4.19 -10.16
N GLY A 48 10.30 -4.60 -11.41
CA GLY A 48 11.27 -5.61 -11.89
C GLY A 48 12.28 -5.12 -12.92
N LEU A 49 12.04 -3.95 -13.50
CA LEU A 49 12.88 -3.33 -14.54
C LEU A 49 13.06 -1.85 -14.21
N PHE A 50 14.28 -1.45 -13.87
CA PHE A 50 14.60 -0.11 -13.35
C PHE A 50 15.26 0.81 -14.38
N GLU A 51 15.38 0.35 -15.63
CA GLU A 51 15.90 1.13 -16.75
C GLU A 51 15.40 0.58 -18.09
N ILE A 52 15.27 1.45 -19.10
CA ILE A 52 14.98 1.08 -20.49
C ILE A 52 16.19 1.47 -21.35
N GLY A 53 17.04 0.48 -21.65
CA GLY A 53 18.31 0.74 -22.34
C GLY A 53 19.23 1.59 -21.46
N SER A 54 19.49 2.84 -21.85
CA SER A 54 20.28 3.81 -21.08
C SER A 54 19.45 4.79 -20.26
N GLU A 55 18.12 4.74 -20.37
CA GLU A 55 17.21 5.65 -19.66
C GLU A 55 16.83 5.05 -18.31
N PRO A 56 17.27 5.63 -17.17
CA PRO A 56 16.95 5.11 -15.86
C PRO A 56 15.56 5.54 -15.40
N PHE A 57 14.90 4.69 -14.62
CA PHE A 57 13.85 5.14 -13.70
C PHE A 57 14.49 5.72 -12.43
N TYR A 58 13.89 6.78 -11.88
CA TYR A 58 14.46 7.56 -10.78
C TYR A 58 13.84 7.22 -9.43
N HIS A 59 12.54 6.94 -9.35
CA HIS A 59 11.83 6.71 -8.10
C HIS A 59 11.52 5.22 -7.86
N LEU A 60 11.37 4.83 -6.59
CA LEU A 60 11.01 3.45 -6.19
C LEU A 60 9.73 2.94 -6.88
N PHE A 61 8.82 3.84 -7.22
CA PHE A 61 7.51 3.53 -7.80
C PHE A 61 7.45 3.65 -9.34
N ASP A 62 8.61 3.70 -10.00
CA ASP A 62 8.69 3.90 -11.45
C ASP A 62 9.04 2.63 -12.23
N GLY A 63 9.73 1.67 -11.59
CA GLY A 63 10.16 0.44 -12.25
C GLY A 63 8.97 -0.36 -12.77
N GLN A 64 9.13 -1.04 -13.90
CA GLN A 64 7.99 -1.69 -14.57
C GLN A 64 7.48 -2.89 -13.77
N ALA A 65 6.16 -3.01 -13.68
CA ALA A 65 5.43 -3.99 -12.87
C ALA A 65 5.82 -5.44 -13.20
N LEU A 66 6.28 -6.14 -12.18
CA LEU A 66 6.61 -7.55 -12.19
C LEU A 66 5.69 -8.28 -11.21
N LEU A 67 4.96 -9.27 -11.73
CA LEU A 67 4.10 -10.14 -10.94
C LEU A 67 4.89 -11.39 -10.55
N HIS A 68 4.85 -11.74 -9.27
CA HIS A 68 5.54 -12.87 -8.66
C HIS A 68 4.53 -13.88 -8.15
N LYS A 69 4.85 -15.17 -8.25
CA LYS A 69 4.06 -16.26 -7.70
C LYS A 69 4.94 -17.30 -7.01
N PHE A 70 4.57 -17.65 -5.78
CA PHE A 70 5.02 -18.89 -5.14
C PHE A 70 3.83 -19.84 -5.00
N ASP A 71 3.89 -21.00 -5.63
CA ASP A 71 2.86 -22.03 -5.53
C ASP A 71 3.26 -23.10 -4.52
N PHE A 72 2.32 -23.50 -3.67
CA PHE A 72 2.47 -24.55 -2.68
C PHE A 72 1.63 -25.76 -3.05
N LYS A 73 2.27 -26.92 -3.23
CA LYS A 73 1.57 -28.16 -3.54
C LYS A 73 2.31 -29.36 -2.94
N ASN A 74 1.62 -30.09 -2.06
CA ASN A 74 2.14 -31.33 -1.45
C ASN A 74 3.53 -31.19 -0.80
N GLY A 75 3.80 -30.06 -0.15
CA GLY A 75 5.09 -29.77 0.48
C GLY A 75 6.19 -29.28 -0.46
N GLU A 76 5.92 -29.21 -1.77
CA GLU A 76 6.79 -28.61 -2.76
C GLU A 76 6.40 -27.14 -3.01
N VAL A 77 7.39 -26.34 -3.39
CA VAL A 77 7.21 -24.93 -3.74
C VAL A 77 7.82 -24.64 -5.10
N THR A 78 7.07 -23.94 -5.96
CA THR A 78 7.60 -23.39 -7.21
C THR A 78 7.54 -21.87 -7.21
N TYR A 79 8.46 -21.23 -7.92
CA TYR A 79 8.53 -19.77 -8.08
C TYR A 79 8.43 -19.38 -9.54
N TYR A 80 7.58 -18.41 -9.86
CA TYR A 80 7.37 -17.92 -11.21
C TYR A 80 7.18 -16.40 -11.23
N ARG A 81 7.68 -15.71 -12.26
CA ARG A 81 7.47 -14.28 -12.43
C ARG A 81 7.37 -13.84 -13.90
N ARG A 82 6.50 -12.85 -14.15
CA ARG A 82 6.22 -12.27 -15.47
C ARG A 82 5.98 -10.77 -15.33
N PHE A 83 6.49 -9.97 -16.27
CA PHE A 83 6.14 -8.56 -16.38
C PHE A 83 4.68 -8.45 -16.80
N VAL A 84 3.98 -7.53 -16.15
CA VAL A 84 2.61 -7.18 -16.55
C VAL A 84 2.71 -6.42 -17.88
N GLN A 85 2.00 -6.90 -18.91
CA GLN A 85 2.04 -6.35 -20.26
C GLN A 85 1.15 -5.10 -20.36
N THR A 86 1.49 -4.07 -19.58
CA THR A 86 0.84 -2.76 -19.54
C THR A 86 1.21 -1.94 -20.78
N ASP A 87 0.46 -0.87 -21.08
CA ASP A 87 0.84 0.05 -22.15
C ASP A 87 2.20 0.68 -21.87
N ALA A 88 2.49 1.01 -20.60
CA ALA A 88 3.80 1.51 -20.18
C ALA A 88 4.93 0.53 -20.56
N TYR A 89 4.80 -0.74 -20.20
CA TYR A 89 5.81 -1.76 -20.47
C TYR A 89 5.93 -2.07 -21.96
N VAL A 90 4.81 -2.36 -22.63
CA VAL A 90 4.78 -2.76 -24.04
C VAL A 90 5.36 -1.66 -24.93
N ARG A 91 4.99 -0.39 -24.69
CA ARG A 91 5.53 0.74 -25.46
C ARG A 91 6.99 0.99 -25.12
N ALA A 92 7.40 0.90 -23.86
CA ALA A 92 8.80 1.05 -23.50
C ALA A 92 9.70 -0.01 -24.16
N MET A 93 9.25 -1.27 -24.20
CA MET A 93 9.97 -2.35 -24.89
C MET A 93 9.98 -2.18 -26.41
N THR A 94 8.88 -1.71 -27.00
CA THR A 94 8.75 -1.50 -28.44
C THR A 94 9.61 -0.34 -28.92
N GLU A 95 9.56 0.79 -28.22
CA GLU A 95 10.25 2.03 -28.59
C GLU A 95 11.67 2.11 -28.02
N LYS A 96 12.04 1.21 -27.09
CA LYS A 96 13.35 1.13 -26.42
C LYS A 96 13.74 2.40 -25.66
N ARG A 97 12.74 3.02 -25.01
CA ARG A 97 12.83 4.27 -24.25
C ARG A 97 11.62 4.40 -23.32
N ILE A 98 11.67 5.29 -22.34
CA ILE A 98 10.53 5.55 -21.45
C ILE A 98 9.52 6.42 -22.19
N VAL A 99 8.35 5.86 -22.47
CA VAL A 99 7.30 6.51 -23.28
C VAL A 99 6.23 7.16 -22.41
N ILE A 100 5.78 6.47 -21.36
CA ILE A 100 4.78 6.94 -20.42
C ILE A 100 5.48 7.55 -19.20
N THR A 101 5.00 8.70 -18.73
CA THR A 101 5.47 9.30 -17.48
C THR A 101 5.03 8.44 -16.30
N GLU A 102 6.00 8.01 -15.51
CA GLU A 102 5.81 7.30 -14.25
C GLU A 102 5.78 8.29 -13.09
N PHE A 103 5.71 7.80 -11.85
CA PHE A 103 5.54 8.60 -10.64
C PHE A 103 6.58 9.73 -10.51
N GLY A 104 7.87 9.39 -10.61
CA GLY A 104 9.00 10.31 -10.50
C GLY A 104 9.91 10.35 -11.74
N THR A 105 9.50 9.72 -12.84
CA THR A 105 10.28 9.70 -14.09
C THR A 105 9.43 10.18 -15.26
N PHE A 106 9.89 11.23 -15.92
CA PHE A 106 9.22 11.79 -17.09
C PHE A 106 9.40 10.88 -18.31
N GLY A 107 8.29 10.51 -18.95
CA GLY A 107 8.30 9.80 -20.22
C GLY A 107 8.35 10.79 -21.38
N TYR A 108 9.09 10.45 -22.43
CA TYR A 108 9.13 11.24 -23.64
C TYR A 108 8.07 10.70 -24.62
N PRO A 109 7.06 11.47 -25.06
CA PRO A 109 6.19 11.01 -26.14
C PRO A 109 6.96 10.93 -27.47
N ASP A 110 6.54 10.06 -28.39
CA ASP A 110 7.24 9.77 -29.66
C ASP A 110 7.61 11.05 -30.44
N PRO A 111 8.92 11.30 -30.70
CA PRO A 111 9.37 12.47 -31.47
C PRO A 111 8.92 12.45 -32.95
N CYS A 112 8.55 11.29 -33.50
CA CYS A 112 8.08 11.12 -34.87
C CYS A 112 6.59 11.51 -35.06
N LYS A 113 5.84 11.76 -33.97
CA LYS A 113 4.57 12.48 -34.05
C LYS A 113 4.85 13.94 -34.43
N ASN A 114 4.90 14.18 -35.75
CA ASN A 114 5.09 15.47 -36.42
C ASN A 114 4.34 16.61 -35.72
N ILE A 115 4.91 17.82 -35.79
CA ILE A 115 4.38 19.07 -35.19
C ILE A 115 2.86 19.27 -35.39
N PHE A 116 2.27 18.76 -36.48
CA PHE A 116 0.83 18.76 -36.73
C PHE A 116 0.02 17.72 -35.93
N SER A 117 0.53 16.49 -35.76
CA SER A 117 -0.08 15.51 -34.85
C SER A 117 0.11 15.89 -33.39
N ARG A 118 1.14 16.68 -33.06
CA ARG A 118 1.35 17.28 -31.73
C ARG A 118 0.23 18.27 -31.33
N PHE A 119 -0.36 18.94 -32.32
CA PHE A 119 -1.51 19.82 -32.12
C PHE A 119 -2.82 19.04 -32.00
N PHE A 120 -2.93 17.88 -32.66
CA PHE A 120 -4.07 16.96 -32.49
C PHE A 120 -3.97 16.10 -31.21
N SER A 121 -2.77 15.72 -30.76
CA SER A 121 -2.53 15.13 -29.43
C SER A 121 -2.62 16.16 -28.30
N TYR A 122 -2.87 17.43 -28.63
CA TYR A 122 -3.35 18.42 -27.67
C TYR A 122 -4.87 18.23 -27.39
N PHE A 123 -5.57 17.49 -28.26
CA PHE A 123 -6.98 17.13 -28.16
C PHE A 123 -7.21 15.62 -27.90
N GLU A 124 -6.24 14.74 -28.19
CA GLU A 124 -6.20 13.35 -27.68
C GLU A 124 -5.58 13.35 -26.27
N GLY A 125 -6.30 12.78 -25.30
CA GLY A 125 -6.09 12.97 -23.86
C GLY A 125 -4.72 12.60 -23.29
N ILE A 126 -4.52 13.05 -22.05
CA ILE A 126 -3.33 12.81 -21.22
C ILE A 126 -3.10 11.30 -21.04
N GLU A 127 -1.90 10.80 -21.36
CA GLU A 127 -1.51 9.40 -21.16
C GLU A 127 -1.13 9.15 -19.69
N ILE A 128 -2.11 8.73 -18.89
CA ILE A 128 -1.92 8.33 -17.48
C ILE A 128 -1.26 6.94 -17.42
N THR A 129 -0.37 6.72 -16.46
CA THR A 129 0.32 5.43 -16.30
C THR A 129 -0.63 4.31 -15.89
N ASP A 130 -0.42 3.14 -16.48
CA ASP A 130 -1.04 1.87 -16.12
C ASP A 130 -0.04 0.86 -15.57
N ASN A 131 1.16 1.31 -15.17
CA ASN A 131 2.19 0.51 -14.55
C ASN A 131 1.71 -0.07 -13.19
N ALA A 132 1.11 -1.26 -13.23
CA ALA A 132 0.39 -1.89 -12.14
C ALA A 132 1.30 -2.62 -11.14
N LEU A 133 2.27 -1.91 -10.57
CA LEU A 133 3.35 -2.47 -9.76
C LEU A 133 3.06 -2.62 -8.25
N VAL A 134 1.92 -2.10 -7.75
CA VAL A 134 1.72 -1.91 -6.30
C VAL A 134 1.11 -3.14 -5.64
N ASN A 135 -0.04 -3.60 -6.13
CA ASN A 135 -0.80 -4.68 -5.50
C ASN A 135 -1.54 -5.54 -6.53
N VAL A 136 -2.11 -6.67 -6.08
CA VAL A 136 -3.03 -7.52 -6.82
C VAL A 136 -4.18 -7.94 -5.91
N TYR A 137 -5.42 -7.84 -6.39
CA TYR A 137 -6.61 -8.16 -5.60
C TYR A 137 -7.75 -8.76 -6.45
N PRO A 138 -8.66 -9.54 -5.84
CA PRO A 138 -9.78 -10.16 -6.56
C PRO A 138 -10.98 -9.21 -6.70
N ILE A 139 -11.70 -9.35 -7.81
CA ILE A 139 -13.05 -8.82 -8.02
C ILE A 139 -13.88 -9.95 -8.64
N GLY A 140 -14.84 -10.50 -7.90
CA GLY A 140 -15.55 -11.70 -8.33
C GLY A 140 -14.59 -12.89 -8.49
N GLU A 141 -14.57 -13.51 -9.67
CA GLU A 141 -13.66 -14.62 -10.00
C GLU A 141 -12.34 -14.15 -10.64
N ASP A 142 -12.22 -12.85 -10.91
CA ASP A 142 -11.08 -12.26 -11.63
C ASP A 142 -10.08 -11.60 -10.68
N TYR A 143 -8.83 -11.45 -11.15
CA TYR A 143 -7.73 -10.83 -10.39
C TYR A 143 -7.16 -9.65 -11.14
N TYR A 144 -6.89 -8.56 -10.43
CA TYR A 144 -6.44 -7.30 -11.00
C TYR A 144 -5.17 -6.82 -10.31
N ALA A 145 -4.09 -6.66 -11.07
CA ALA A 145 -2.93 -5.90 -10.63
C ALA A 145 -3.25 -4.39 -10.73
N CYS A 146 -2.72 -3.59 -9.82
CA CYS A 146 -3.03 -2.16 -9.77
C CYS A 146 -1.84 -1.28 -9.39
N THR A 147 -2.01 0.00 -9.72
CA THR A 147 -1.32 1.14 -9.13
C THR A 147 -2.39 2.08 -8.55
N GLU A 148 -2.12 3.37 -8.41
CA GLU A 148 -3.03 4.35 -7.81
C GLU A 148 -3.73 5.27 -8.83
N THR A 149 -3.75 4.87 -10.10
CA THR A 149 -4.44 5.58 -11.18
C THR A 149 -5.84 5.00 -11.41
N ASN A 150 -6.51 5.42 -12.48
CA ASN A 150 -7.78 4.84 -12.92
C ASN A 150 -7.61 3.51 -13.65
N TYR A 151 -6.38 3.12 -14.02
CA TYR A 151 -6.13 1.89 -14.76
C TYR A 151 -5.78 0.74 -13.80
N ILE A 152 -6.52 -0.36 -13.91
CA ILE A 152 -6.19 -1.65 -13.32
C ILE A 152 -6.04 -2.69 -14.42
N THR A 153 -5.21 -3.71 -14.18
CA THR A 153 -4.84 -4.69 -15.19
C THR A 153 -5.27 -6.08 -14.76
N LYS A 154 -6.27 -6.63 -15.43
CA LYS A 154 -6.72 -8.01 -15.24
C LYS A 154 -5.61 -8.98 -15.60
N ILE A 155 -5.32 -9.93 -14.72
CA ILE A 155 -4.28 -10.95 -14.87
C ILE A 155 -4.85 -12.35 -14.67
N ASN A 156 -4.17 -13.35 -15.22
CA ASN A 156 -4.42 -14.75 -14.89
C ASN A 156 -3.58 -15.13 -13.66
N PRO A 157 -4.18 -15.52 -12.51
CA PRO A 157 -3.42 -15.84 -11.30
C PRO A 157 -2.61 -17.14 -11.43
N GLU A 158 -2.94 -18.02 -12.38
CA GLU A 158 -2.26 -19.30 -12.59
C GLU A 158 -1.05 -19.16 -13.52
N THR A 159 -1.20 -18.42 -14.62
CA THR A 159 -0.17 -18.25 -15.66
C THR A 159 0.58 -16.93 -15.60
N LEU A 160 0.14 -15.99 -14.76
CA LEU A 160 0.64 -14.60 -14.68
C LEU A 160 0.52 -13.81 -15.99
N GLU A 161 -0.27 -14.30 -16.94
CA GLU A 161 -0.52 -13.61 -18.20
C GLU A 161 -1.40 -12.38 -17.96
N THR A 162 -1.10 -11.31 -18.69
CA THR A 162 -1.94 -10.11 -18.74
C THR A 162 -3.13 -10.36 -19.66
N ILE A 163 -4.34 -10.13 -19.15
CA ILE A 163 -5.58 -10.39 -19.88
C ILE A 163 -6.13 -9.09 -20.48
N GLN A 164 -6.31 -8.06 -19.66
CA GLN A 164 -7.02 -6.86 -20.08
C GLN A 164 -6.69 -5.64 -19.21
N LYS A 165 -6.46 -4.48 -19.85
CA LYS A 165 -6.49 -3.17 -19.19
C LYS A 165 -7.93 -2.71 -18.98
N VAL A 166 -8.24 -2.24 -17.77
CA VAL A 166 -9.55 -1.71 -17.39
C VAL A 166 -9.41 -0.28 -16.90
N ASP A 167 -10.23 0.60 -17.44
CA ASP A 167 -10.36 1.98 -16.99
C ASP A 167 -11.57 2.12 -16.07
N LEU A 168 -11.32 2.41 -14.78
CA LEU A 168 -12.35 2.58 -13.76
C LEU A 168 -13.24 3.80 -14.00
N CYS A 169 -12.75 4.82 -14.72
CA CYS A 169 -13.53 6.02 -15.06
C CYS A 169 -14.75 5.70 -15.95
N ASN A 170 -14.73 4.55 -16.66
CA ASN A 170 -15.85 4.10 -17.48
C ASN A 170 -17.03 3.57 -16.66
N TYR A 171 -16.82 3.29 -15.37
CA TYR A 171 -17.81 2.66 -14.49
C TYR A 171 -18.28 3.60 -13.38
N CYS A 172 -17.42 4.49 -12.89
CA CYS A 172 -17.72 5.36 -11.76
C CYS A 172 -16.98 6.69 -11.82
N VAL A 173 -17.53 7.72 -11.16
CA VAL A 173 -16.96 9.07 -11.13
C VAL A 173 -15.80 9.14 -10.13
N ILE A 174 -14.61 8.76 -10.58
CA ILE A 174 -13.33 8.87 -9.87
C ILE A 174 -12.23 9.24 -10.87
N ASN A 175 -11.14 9.82 -10.41
CA ASN A 175 -9.95 10.12 -11.21
C ASN A 175 -8.87 9.04 -11.09
N GLY A 176 -8.95 8.23 -10.04
CA GLY A 176 -8.06 7.13 -9.69
C GLY A 176 -8.56 6.47 -8.40
N ALA A 177 -8.04 5.30 -8.06
CA ALA A 177 -8.40 4.58 -6.84
C ALA A 177 -7.15 4.04 -6.16
N THR A 178 -7.20 3.81 -4.85
CA THR A 178 -6.02 3.28 -4.13
C THR A 178 -5.69 1.85 -4.53
N ALA A 179 -4.45 1.44 -4.27
CA ALA A 179 -4.04 0.04 -4.37
C ALA A 179 -4.47 -0.82 -3.17
N HIS A 180 -5.25 -0.26 -2.22
CA HIS A 180 -5.67 -0.88 -0.98
C HIS A 180 -7.20 -0.93 -0.83
N PRO A 181 -7.91 -1.63 -1.73
CA PRO A 181 -9.32 -1.87 -1.53
C PRO A 181 -9.54 -2.75 -0.30
N HIS A 182 -10.62 -2.49 0.43
CA HIS A 182 -11.15 -3.43 1.40
C HIS A 182 -12.02 -4.48 0.70
N ILE A 183 -11.90 -5.74 1.10
CA ILE A 183 -12.67 -6.84 0.52
C ILE A 183 -13.41 -7.56 1.66
N GLU A 184 -14.74 -7.49 1.63
CA GLU A 184 -15.57 -8.19 2.61
C GLU A 184 -15.61 -9.70 2.32
N HIS A 185 -16.03 -10.48 3.32
CA HIS A 185 -16.13 -11.93 3.23
C HIS A 185 -16.94 -12.46 2.04
N ASP A 186 -17.96 -11.72 1.62
CA ASP A 186 -18.84 -12.10 0.51
C ASP A 186 -18.23 -11.78 -0.87
N GLY A 187 -17.08 -11.09 -0.90
CA GLY A 187 -16.42 -10.61 -2.11
C GLY A 187 -16.78 -9.19 -2.52
N THR A 188 -17.56 -8.45 -1.71
CA THR A 188 -17.79 -7.02 -1.91
C THR A 188 -16.48 -6.25 -1.77
N VAL A 189 -16.16 -5.40 -2.76
CA VAL A 189 -14.95 -4.59 -2.77
C VAL A 189 -15.30 -3.13 -2.52
N TYR A 190 -14.68 -2.51 -1.52
CA TYR A 190 -14.74 -1.07 -1.26
C TYR A 190 -13.39 -0.43 -1.57
N ASN A 191 -13.40 0.73 -2.20
CA ASN A 191 -12.18 1.51 -2.43
C ASN A 191 -12.48 3.02 -2.36
N ILE A 192 -11.45 3.86 -2.30
CA ILE A 192 -11.56 5.32 -2.25
C ILE A 192 -10.80 5.93 -3.43
N GLY A 193 -11.37 7.01 -4.00
CA GLY A 193 -10.76 7.72 -5.12
C GLY A 193 -11.07 9.21 -5.11
N ASN A 194 -10.10 10.01 -5.56
CA ASN A 194 -10.30 11.44 -5.79
C ASN A 194 -11.34 11.66 -6.89
N CYS A 195 -12.18 12.68 -6.78
CA CYS A 195 -13.17 13.02 -7.81
C CYS A 195 -13.46 14.52 -7.84
N PHE A 196 -14.10 14.97 -8.91
CA PHE A 196 -14.70 16.31 -8.96
C PHE A 196 -16.05 16.29 -8.22
N GLY A 197 -16.08 16.96 -7.06
CA GLY A 197 -17.29 17.21 -6.28
C GLY A 197 -18.16 18.34 -6.84
N LYS A 198 -19.24 18.65 -6.12
CA LYS A 198 -20.18 19.72 -6.50
C LYS A 198 -19.50 21.10 -6.46
N ARG A 199 -20.01 22.05 -7.26
CA ARG A 199 -19.57 23.47 -7.29
C ARG A 199 -18.08 23.68 -7.60
N PHE A 200 -17.49 22.85 -8.46
CA PHE A 200 -16.06 22.93 -8.82
C PHE A 200 -15.16 22.85 -7.57
N SER A 201 -15.34 21.79 -6.78
CA SER A 201 -14.49 21.45 -5.64
C SER A 201 -14.02 20.00 -5.75
N PHE A 202 -12.88 19.66 -5.16
CA PHE A 202 -12.49 18.25 -5.02
C PHE A 202 -13.22 17.58 -3.87
N ALA A 203 -13.39 16.28 -4.03
CA ALA A 203 -13.98 15.39 -3.03
C ALA A 203 -13.38 14.00 -3.19
N TYR A 204 -13.71 13.09 -2.27
CA TYR A 204 -13.27 11.70 -2.31
C TYR A 204 -14.50 10.79 -2.33
N ASN A 205 -14.66 10.00 -3.38
CA ASN A 205 -15.76 9.05 -3.49
C ASN A 205 -15.32 7.69 -2.93
N ILE A 206 -16.15 7.12 -2.07
CA ILE A 206 -16.10 5.69 -1.75
C ILE A 206 -16.86 4.94 -2.82
N ILE A 207 -16.17 4.02 -3.46
CA ILE A 207 -16.72 3.15 -4.50
C ILE A 207 -16.96 1.77 -3.92
N LYS A 208 -18.05 1.14 -4.34
CA LYS A 208 -18.40 -0.24 -3.98
C LYS A 208 -18.60 -1.04 -5.26
N ILE A 209 -17.99 -2.21 -5.30
CA ILE A 209 -18.18 -3.21 -6.36
C ILE A 209 -18.80 -4.44 -5.68
N PRO A 210 -20.02 -4.86 -6.07
CA PRO A 210 -20.67 -6.01 -5.45
C PRO A 210 -19.94 -7.31 -5.78
N PRO A 211 -20.20 -8.41 -5.07
CA PRO A 211 -19.66 -9.70 -5.44
C PRO A 211 -20.31 -10.21 -6.73
N LEU A 212 -19.71 -11.24 -7.35
CA LEU A 212 -20.27 -11.88 -8.53
C LEU A 212 -21.69 -12.41 -8.24
N GLN A 213 -22.65 -11.96 -9.03
CA GLN A 213 -24.06 -12.33 -8.89
C GLN A 213 -24.41 -13.52 -9.79
N SER A 214 -25.59 -14.11 -9.57
CA SER A 214 -26.10 -15.25 -10.34
C SER A 214 -26.27 -14.99 -11.84
N ASP A 215 -26.40 -13.73 -12.25
CA ASP A 215 -26.43 -13.32 -13.67
C ASP A 215 -25.07 -13.38 -14.37
N ARG A 216 -23.99 -13.66 -13.63
CA ARG A 216 -22.60 -13.78 -14.10
C ARG A 216 -22.12 -12.57 -14.91
N GLN A 217 -22.72 -11.42 -14.72
CA GLN A 217 -22.22 -10.18 -15.32
C GLN A 217 -20.98 -9.71 -14.57
N ASP A 218 -20.06 -9.09 -15.30
CA ASP A 218 -18.89 -8.42 -14.74
C ASP A 218 -19.30 -7.48 -13.59
N PRO A 219 -18.83 -7.73 -12.34
CA PRO A 219 -19.17 -6.91 -11.19
C PRO A 219 -18.83 -5.43 -11.35
N LEU A 220 -17.82 -5.08 -12.14
CA LEU A 220 -17.44 -3.68 -12.41
C LEU A 220 -18.58 -2.88 -13.03
N LYS A 221 -19.46 -3.51 -13.80
CA LYS A 221 -20.64 -2.85 -14.40
C LYS A 221 -21.68 -2.40 -13.36
N LYS A 222 -21.58 -2.93 -12.13
CA LYS A 222 -22.47 -2.62 -11.01
C LYS A 222 -21.76 -1.79 -9.94
N MET A 223 -20.63 -1.21 -10.28
CA MET A 223 -19.89 -0.30 -9.41
C MET A 223 -20.73 0.95 -9.10
N GLU A 224 -20.75 1.35 -7.84
CA GLU A 224 -21.52 2.51 -7.38
C GLU A 224 -20.74 3.38 -6.39
N VAL A 225 -21.11 4.67 -6.29
CA VAL A 225 -20.62 5.57 -5.24
C VAL A 225 -21.50 5.40 -4.00
N VAL A 226 -20.88 5.05 -2.87
CA VAL A 226 -21.58 4.88 -1.57
C VAL A 226 -21.70 6.20 -0.83
N VAL A 227 -20.60 6.95 -0.74
CA VAL A 227 -20.53 8.22 -0.03
C VAL A 227 -19.43 9.09 -0.63
N GLN A 228 -19.60 10.41 -0.52
CA GLN A 228 -18.60 11.40 -0.92
C GLN A 228 -18.10 12.16 0.32
N PHE A 229 -16.81 12.07 0.60
CA PHE A 229 -16.13 12.87 1.62
C PHE A 229 -15.73 14.24 1.07
N PRO A 230 -15.86 15.32 1.87
CA PRO A 230 -15.38 16.64 1.47
C PRO A 230 -13.85 16.68 1.44
N CYS A 231 -13.31 17.68 0.75
CA CYS A 231 -11.88 17.99 0.76
C CYS A 231 -11.61 19.26 1.58
N SER A 232 -10.54 19.26 2.37
CA SER A 232 -10.12 20.41 3.16
C SER A 232 -9.73 21.62 2.31
N ASP A 233 -9.25 21.39 1.08
CA ASP A 233 -8.88 22.42 0.12
C ASP A 233 -9.67 22.22 -1.18
N ARG A 234 -10.30 23.30 -1.66
CA ARG A 234 -11.17 23.27 -2.84
C ARG A 234 -10.49 22.74 -4.10
N PHE A 235 -9.19 22.99 -4.28
CA PHE A 235 -8.44 22.71 -5.51
C PHE A 235 -7.28 21.73 -5.32
N LYS A 236 -7.05 21.26 -4.09
CA LYS A 236 -5.91 20.42 -3.76
C LYS A 236 -6.36 19.21 -2.92
N PRO A 237 -6.73 18.08 -3.56
CA PRO A 237 -6.98 16.86 -2.82
C PRO A 237 -5.71 16.41 -2.10
N SER A 238 -5.87 15.80 -0.94
CA SER A 238 -4.79 15.08 -0.28
C SER A 238 -4.43 13.82 -1.04
N TYR A 239 -3.20 13.38 -0.86
CA TYR A 239 -2.78 12.04 -1.20
C TYR A 239 -3.53 11.02 -0.32
N VAL A 240 -4.07 9.96 -0.94
CA VAL A 240 -4.80 8.90 -0.25
C VAL A 240 -4.24 7.56 -0.71
N HIS A 241 -3.68 6.80 0.22
CA HIS A 241 -3.07 5.49 -0.05
C HIS A 241 -3.93 4.32 0.44
N SER A 242 -4.64 4.50 1.56
CA SER A 242 -5.62 3.54 2.07
C SER A 242 -6.67 4.26 2.93
N PHE A 243 -7.65 3.52 3.43
CA PHE A 243 -8.72 4.00 4.30
C PHE A 243 -9.12 2.90 5.29
N GLY A 244 -9.93 3.22 6.29
CA GLY A 244 -10.44 2.26 7.27
C GLY A 244 -11.87 1.82 6.96
N LEU A 245 -12.19 0.56 7.21
CA LEU A 245 -13.53 -0.02 7.08
C LEU A 245 -13.87 -0.87 8.30
N SER A 246 -15.03 -0.64 8.91
CA SER A 246 -15.61 -1.48 9.96
C SER A 246 -16.95 -2.09 9.52
N GLU A 247 -17.66 -2.74 10.44
CA GLU A 247 -19.00 -3.29 10.16
C GLU A 247 -19.99 -2.21 9.71
N ASN A 248 -19.97 -1.03 10.33
CA ASN A 248 -20.94 0.05 10.10
C ASN A 248 -20.32 1.34 9.56
N TYR A 249 -19.00 1.52 9.62
CA TYR A 249 -18.38 2.81 9.30
C TYR A 249 -17.25 2.70 8.27
N ILE A 250 -17.08 3.79 7.54
CA ILE A 250 -15.94 4.06 6.68
C ILE A 250 -15.17 5.22 7.30
N VAL A 251 -13.86 5.09 7.45
CA VAL A 251 -12.97 6.13 7.99
C VAL A 251 -11.97 6.56 6.94
N PHE A 252 -11.94 7.85 6.65
CA PHE A 252 -10.95 8.46 5.75
C PHE A 252 -10.06 9.44 6.54
N VAL A 253 -8.75 9.33 6.37
CA VAL A 253 -7.75 10.21 7.00
C VAL A 253 -7.17 11.17 5.94
N GLU A 254 -7.56 12.44 5.99
CA GLU A 254 -7.07 13.48 5.09
C GLU A 254 -5.77 14.09 5.65
N GLN A 255 -4.64 13.63 5.11
CA GLN A 255 -3.29 14.02 5.51
C GLN A 255 -2.83 15.35 4.86
N PRO A 256 -1.75 16.01 5.36
CA PRO A 256 -1.31 17.31 4.85
C PRO A 256 -0.56 17.28 3.51
N VAL A 257 -0.27 16.10 2.97
CA VAL A 257 0.33 15.94 1.63
C VAL A 257 -0.75 16.16 0.58
N LYS A 258 -0.64 17.24 -0.18
CA LYS A 258 -1.61 17.72 -1.15
C LYS A 258 -1.11 17.55 -2.58
N ILE A 259 -2.04 17.30 -3.50
CA ILE A 259 -1.80 17.26 -4.94
C ILE A 259 -2.20 18.61 -5.53
N ASN A 260 -1.23 19.37 -5.99
CA ASN A 260 -1.43 20.64 -6.68
C ASN A 260 -1.80 20.38 -8.14
N LEU A 261 -3.10 20.31 -8.42
CA LEU A 261 -3.59 20.02 -9.76
C LEU A 261 -3.37 21.15 -10.75
N TRP A 262 -3.11 22.38 -10.31
CA TRP A 262 -2.67 23.43 -11.22
C TRP A 262 -1.30 23.12 -11.78
N LYS A 263 -0.36 22.61 -10.96
CA LYS A 263 0.91 22.09 -11.46
C LYS A 263 0.67 20.90 -12.38
N PHE A 264 -0.15 19.93 -11.98
CA PHE A 264 -0.48 18.78 -12.83
C PHE A 264 -0.99 19.22 -14.21
N LEU A 265 -2.03 20.06 -14.26
CA LEU A 265 -2.63 20.51 -15.52
C LEU A 265 -1.72 21.45 -16.34
N SER A 266 -1.01 22.38 -15.69
CA SER A 266 -0.13 23.34 -16.38
C SER A 266 1.17 22.70 -16.86
N SER A 267 1.63 21.65 -16.17
CA SER A 267 2.81 20.91 -16.56
C SER A 267 2.69 20.23 -17.92
N TRP A 268 1.46 19.97 -18.37
CA TRP A 268 1.23 19.46 -19.72
C TRP A 268 1.56 20.46 -20.83
N THR A 269 1.81 21.72 -20.48
CA THR A 269 2.37 22.74 -21.39
C THR A 269 3.89 22.94 -21.21
N VAL A 270 4.47 22.50 -20.10
CA VAL A 270 5.88 22.68 -19.73
C VAL A 270 6.61 21.34 -19.80
N ARG A 271 7.56 21.20 -20.73
CA ARG A 271 8.31 19.94 -20.88
C ARG A 271 8.99 19.54 -19.56
N SER A 272 8.77 18.30 -19.11
CA SER A 272 9.45 17.63 -17.98
C SER A 272 8.80 17.77 -16.58
N THR A 273 7.57 17.28 -16.40
CA THR A 273 6.95 17.18 -15.06
C THR A 273 6.35 15.81 -14.82
N THR A 274 6.51 15.33 -13.59
CA THR A 274 6.08 14.02 -13.10
C THR A 274 4.97 14.16 -12.05
N TYR A 275 4.41 13.04 -11.58
CA TYR A 275 3.42 13.09 -10.50
C TYR A 275 4.05 13.66 -9.21
N MET A 276 5.30 13.30 -8.92
CA MET A 276 6.04 13.74 -7.74
C MET A 276 6.12 15.28 -7.64
N ASP A 277 6.33 15.97 -8.77
CA ASP A 277 6.40 17.44 -8.84
C ASP A 277 5.08 18.16 -8.47
N CYS A 278 3.98 17.41 -8.54
CA CYS A 278 2.64 17.92 -8.24
C CYS A 278 2.33 17.88 -6.74
N PHE A 279 3.11 17.17 -5.92
CA PHE A 279 2.88 17.13 -4.47
C PHE A 279 3.42 18.38 -3.77
N GLU A 280 2.72 18.81 -2.73
CA GLU A 280 3.14 19.84 -1.79
C GLU A 280 2.57 19.57 -0.40
N SER A 281 3.21 20.07 0.64
CA SER A 281 2.74 19.92 2.01
C SER A 281 1.99 21.16 2.46
N ASN A 282 0.83 20.98 3.11
CA ASN A 282 0.16 22.03 3.86
C ASN A 282 0.59 21.95 5.34
N ASP A 283 1.42 22.90 5.76
CA ASP A 283 2.05 22.92 7.09
C ASP A 283 1.10 23.34 8.24
N SER A 284 -0.07 23.89 7.92
CA SER A 284 -1.00 24.46 8.90
C SER A 284 -2.27 23.64 9.14
N MET A 285 -2.62 22.71 8.23
CA MET A 285 -3.90 21.99 8.31
C MET A 285 -3.93 20.84 9.35
N GLY A 286 -2.78 20.33 9.78
CA GLY A 286 -2.70 19.11 10.58
C GLY A 286 -3.16 17.87 9.79
N THR A 287 -3.85 16.95 10.46
CA THR A 287 -4.51 15.81 9.82
C THR A 287 -6.00 15.78 10.21
N TRP A 288 -6.88 15.52 9.25
CA TRP A 288 -8.33 15.50 9.44
C TRP A 288 -8.84 14.06 9.36
N PHE A 289 -9.78 13.69 10.22
CA PHE A 289 -10.45 12.39 10.13
C PHE A 289 -11.91 12.60 9.73
N HIS A 290 -12.37 11.76 8.82
CA HIS A 290 -13.72 11.76 8.28
C HIS A 290 -14.37 10.41 8.52
N VAL A 291 -15.66 10.41 8.86
CA VAL A 291 -16.45 9.21 9.14
C VAL A 291 -17.72 9.24 8.30
N ALA A 292 -18.07 8.10 7.74
CA ALA A 292 -19.37 7.90 7.10
C ALA A 292 -20.00 6.58 7.55
N ASN A 293 -21.32 6.54 7.58
CA ASN A 293 -22.07 5.31 7.77
C ASN A 293 -22.02 4.48 6.47
N LYS A 294 -21.43 3.29 6.54
CA LYS A 294 -21.25 2.37 5.41
C LYS A 294 -22.58 1.92 4.80
N LYS A 295 -23.61 1.73 5.63
CA LYS A 295 -24.90 1.16 5.23
C LYS A 295 -25.82 2.22 4.61
N THR A 296 -25.86 3.44 5.16
CA THR A 296 -26.74 4.51 4.68
C THR A 296 -26.07 5.45 3.68
N GLY A 297 -24.73 5.45 3.59
CA GLY A 297 -23.97 6.40 2.79
C GLY A 297 -23.93 7.81 3.40
N GLU A 298 -24.34 7.97 4.66
CA GLU A 298 -24.38 9.25 5.34
C GLU A 298 -22.98 9.67 5.82
N TYR A 299 -22.50 10.83 5.36
CA TYR A 299 -21.29 11.47 5.90
C TYR A 299 -21.60 12.14 7.24
N TYR A 300 -20.84 11.79 8.28
CA TYR A 300 -20.94 12.42 9.58
C TYR A 300 -20.07 13.67 9.62
N ASN A 301 -20.71 14.83 9.68
CA ASN A 301 -20.04 16.13 9.71
C ASN A 301 -19.44 16.45 11.10
N ILE A 302 -18.55 15.58 11.57
CA ILE A 302 -17.82 15.72 12.83
C ILE A 302 -16.39 16.17 12.53
N ASN A 303 -15.96 17.23 13.21
CA ASN A 303 -14.72 17.93 12.90
C ASN A 303 -13.53 17.36 13.69
N TYR A 304 -13.12 16.13 13.38
CA TYR A 304 -11.96 15.48 14.01
C TYR A 304 -10.64 16.01 13.46
N ARG A 305 -9.71 16.41 14.34
CA ARG A 305 -8.41 17.00 13.99
C ARG A 305 -7.29 16.47 14.87
N THR A 306 -6.07 16.41 14.35
CA THR A 306 -4.85 16.10 15.11
C THR A 306 -3.64 16.79 14.47
N SER A 307 -2.50 16.71 15.14
CA SER A 307 -1.20 17.07 14.59
C SER A 307 -0.88 16.37 13.26
N ALA A 308 -0.06 17.00 12.43
CA ALA A 308 0.31 16.53 11.09
C ALA A 308 1.12 15.22 11.13
N PHE A 309 0.71 14.28 10.28
CA PHE A 309 1.47 13.07 9.95
C PHE A 309 1.15 12.61 8.53
N ASN A 310 2.09 11.90 7.90
CA ASN A 310 1.81 11.15 6.68
C ASN A 310 1.24 9.78 7.06
N ILE A 311 0.31 9.27 6.26
CA ILE A 311 -0.24 7.92 6.37
C ILE A 311 -0.21 7.24 5.01
N PHE A 312 0.28 6.01 5.01
CA PHE A 312 0.17 5.09 3.89
C PHE A 312 -0.83 4.01 4.26
N HIS A 313 -0.55 3.25 5.31
CA HIS A 313 -1.33 2.06 5.64
C HIS A 313 -2.14 2.24 6.93
N HIS A 314 -3.45 2.03 6.81
CA HIS A 314 -4.27 1.59 7.94
C HIS A 314 -3.86 0.16 8.35
N ILE A 315 -3.88 -0.13 9.66
CA ILE A 315 -3.66 -1.49 10.18
C ILE A 315 -5.00 -2.21 10.29
N ASN A 316 -5.90 -1.65 11.09
CA ASN A 316 -7.28 -2.11 11.22
C ASN A 316 -8.18 -0.97 11.71
N THR A 317 -9.49 -1.14 11.59
CA THR A 317 -10.47 -0.16 12.08
C THR A 317 -11.70 -0.91 12.59
N TYR A 318 -12.13 -0.66 13.83
CA TYR A 318 -13.25 -1.39 14.42
C TYR A 318 -14.08 -0.50 15.37
N GLU A 319 -15.17 -1.06 15.89
CA GLU A 319 -16.13 -0.36 16.75
C GLU A 319 -16.08 -0.91 18.17
N ASP A 320 -16.09 -0.03 19.18
CA ASP A 320 -16.25 -0.39 20.59
C ASP A 320 -17.12 0.66 21.28
N SER A 321 -18.25 0.23 21.84
CA SER A 321 -19.04 1.03 22.80
C SER A 321 -19.34 2.48 22.39
N GLY A 322 -19.65 2.72 21.11
CA GLY A 322 -19.94 4.06 20.57
C GLY A 322 -18.71 4.85 20.08
N PHE A 323 -17.55 4.20 20.01
CA PHE A 323 -16.32 4.74 19.46
C PHE A 323 -15.87 3.94 18.24
N ILE A 324 -15.13 4.59 17.33
CA ILE A 324 -14.38 3.93 16.27
C ILE A 324 -12.90 3.95 16.65
N ILE A 325 -12.26 2.78 16.66
CA ILE A 325 -10.84 2.59 16.89
C ILE A 325 -10.15 2.54 15.54
N VAL A 326 -9.11 3.35 15.36
CA VAL A 326 -8.37 3.47 14.11
C VAL A 326 -6.89 3.29 14.40
N ASP A 327 -6.34 2.15 13.98
CA ASP A 327 -4.91 1.87 14.10
C ASP A 327 -4.20 2.13 12.76
N VAL A 328 -3.12 2.91 12.78
CA VAL A 328 -2.44 3.37 11.56
C VAL A 328 -0.92 3.33 11.69
N CYS A 329 -0.23 3.04 10.58
CA CYS A 329 1.19 3.31 10.42
C CYS A 329 1.37 4.77 10.00
N SER A 330 1.98 5.58 10.86
CA SER A 330 2.11 7.02 10.66
C SER A 330 3.57 7.47 10.59
N TRP A 331 3.81 8.59 9.90
CA TRP A 331 5.11 9.25 9.88
C TRP A 331 4.96 10.71 10.32
N LYS A 332 5.60 11.07 11.44
CA LYS A 332 5.40 12.34 12.13
C LYS A 332 5.94 13.53 11.35
N GLY A 333 5.05 14.45 10.98
CA GLY A 333 5.36 15.64 10.18
C GLY A 333 4.55 15.69 8.89
N PHE A 334 4.63 16.81 8.19
CA PHE A 334 3.90 17.07 6.95
C PHE A 334 4.75 16.85 5.68
N GLU A 335 6.07 16.77 5.81
CA GLU A 335 6.96 16.52 4.67
C GLU A 335 6.64 15.14 4.07
N PHE A 336 6.55 15.08 2.74
CA PHE A 336 6.18 13.85 2.06
C PHE A 336 7.30 12.79 2.14
N ILE A 337 6.99 11.61 2.69
CA ILE A 337 7.96 10.51 2.83
C ILE A 337 8.56 10.06 1.50
N TYR A 338 7.79 10.13 0.40
CA TYR A 338 8.29 9.69 -0.90
C TYR A 338 9.50 10.51 -1.39
N ASN A 339 9.75 11.70 -0.84
CA ASN A 339 10.98 12.47 -1.10
C ASN A 339 12.27 11.70 -0.75
N TYR A 340 12.17 10.68 0.12
CA TYR A 340 13.29 9.87 0.56
C TYR A 340 13.43 8.54 -0.21
N LEU A 341 12.52 8.25 -1.15
CA LEU A 341 12.42 6.96 -1.84
C LEU A 341 12.91 7.02 -3.31
N TRP A 342 13.77 7.98 -3.63
CA TRP A 342 14.53 7.97 -4.88
C TRP A 342 15.48 6.78 -4.92
N LEU A 343 15.54 6.07 -6.04
CA LEU A 343 16.43 4.91 -6.22
C LEU A 343 17.89 5.27 -6.04
N ALA A 344 18.29 6.50 -6.39
CA ALA A 344 19.64 7.00 -6.14
C ALA A 344 19.98 6.96 -4.64
N ASN A 345 19.08 7.44 -3.78
CA ASN A 345 19.25 7.45 -2.32
C ASN A 345 19.21 6.02 -1.74
N LEU A 346 18.24 5.21 -2.18
CA LEU A 346 18.08 3.83 -1.69
C LEU A 346 19.23 2.90 -2.11
N ARG A 347 20.00 3.28 -3.14
CA ARG A 347 21.18 2.54 -3.61
C ARG A 347 22.50 3.05 -3.02
N GLU A 348 22.50 4.10 -2.20
CA GLU A 348 23.71 4.61 -1.54
C GLU A 348 24.37 3.57 -0.62
N ASN A 349 25.59 3.87 -0.15
CA ASN A 349 26.19 3.14 0.98
C ASN A 349 25.43 3.44 2.28
N TRP A 350 25.60 2.54 3.24
CA TRP A 350 24.75 2.49 4.42
C TRP A 350 24.88 3.73 5.32
N GLU A 351 26.07 4.32 5.42
CA GLU A 351 26.28 5.54 6.22
C GLU A 351 25.58 6.75 5.62
N GLU A 352 25.68 6.94 4.31
CA GLU A 352 25.04 8.01 3.55
C GLU A 352 23.51 7.89 3.61
N LEU A 353 23.00 6.66 3.45
CA LEU A 353 21.58 6.36 3.59
C LEU A 353 21.06 6.73 4.99
N LYS A 354 21.79 6.36 6.06
CA LYS A 354 21.45 6.77 7.44
C LYS A 354 21.43 8.29 7.58
N VAL A 355 22.41 9.00 7.03
CA VAL A 355 22.49 10.47 7.06
C VAL A 355 21.32 11.11 6.33
N ASN A 356 20.94 10.59 5.17
CA ASN A 356 19.80 11.08 4.41
C ASN A 356 18.49 10.87 5.16
N ALA A 357 18.31 9.67 5.74
CA ALA A 357 17.16 9.37 6.55
C ALA A 357 17.07 10.25 7.81
N ARG A 358 18.17 10.79 8.38
CA ARG A 358 18.16 11.70 9.58
C ARG A 358 17.20 12.87 9.50
N LYS A 359 16.84 13.33 8.32
CA LYS A 359 15.90 14.45 8.13
C LYS A 359 14.44 14.00 7.99
N ALA A 360 14.22 12.72 7.69
CA ALA A 360 12.89 12.20 7.44
C ALA A 360 11.96 12.29 8.67
N PRO A 361 10.65 12.45 8.41
CA PRO A 361 9.60 12.20 9.39
C PRO A 361 9.83 10.88 10.15
N HIS A 362 9.53 10.87 11.45
CA HIS A 362 9.76 9.71 12.31
C HIS A 362 8.57 8.75 12.27
N PRO A 363 8.76 7.43 12.06
CA PRO A 363 7.66 6.47 12.01
C PRO A 363 7.11 6.14 13.40
N GLU A 364 5.80 5.98 13.50
CA GLU A 364 5.09 5.63 14.74
C GLU A 364 3.76 4.91 14.42
N VAL A 365 3.49 3.81 15.10
CA VAL A 365 2.16 3.17 15.05
C VAL A 365 1.26 3.83 16.09
N ARG A 366 0.09 4.29 15.64
CA ARG A 366 -0.83 5.09 16.45
C ARG A 366 -2.24 4.52 16.43
N ARG A 367 -2.86 4.48 17.60
CA ARG A 367 -4.28 4.24 17.80
C ARG A 367 -5.00 5.56 18.06
N TYR A 368 -5.96 5.89 17.20
CA TYR A 368 -6.88 7.00 17.38
C TYR A 368 -8.27 6.48 17.75
N ILE A 369 -9.01 7.21 18.58
CA ILE A 369 -10.35 6.84 19.04
C ILE A 369 -11.31 7.98 18.69
N LEU A 370 -12.31 7.68 17.88
CA LEU A 370 -13.26 8.66 17.35
C LEU A 370 -14.64 8.46 18.02
N PRO A 371 -15.10 9.37 18.90
CA PRO A 371 -16.40 9.29 19.57
C PRO A 371 -17.57 9.59 18.62
N LEU A 372 -18.52 8.66 18.45
CA LEU A 372 -19.66 8.86 17.55
C LEU A 372 -20.75 9.78 18.11
N ASP A 373 -20.99 9.73 19.42
CA ASP A 373 -21.96 10.63 20.08
C ASP A 373 -21.26 11.90 20.55
N ILE A 374 -21.58 12.99 19.87
CA ILE A 374 -21.03 14.33 20.14
C ILE A 374 -22.11 15.31 20.59
N ASN A 375 -23.27 14.81 21.04
CA ASN A 375 -24.35 15.66 21.52
C ASN A 375 -24.09 16.12 22.96
N ASN A 376 -24.41 17.39 23.28
CA ASN A 376 -24.32 17.96 24.64
C ASN A 376 -22.94 17.87 25.30
N VAL A 377 -21.86 17.93 24.51
CA VAL A 377 -20.48 17.84 25.00
C VAL A 377 -19.98 19.17 25.56
N GLU A 378 -19.41 19.14 26.77
CA GLU A 378 -18.77 20.29 27.38
C GLU A 378 -17.36 20.50 26.80
N HIS A 379 -17.02 21.76 26.51
CA HIS A 379 -15.68 22.13 26.03
C HIS A 379 -14.58 21.73 27.02
N GLY A 380 -13.44 21.28 26.49
CA GLY A 380 -12.26 20.94 27.26
C GLY A 380 -12.29 19.56 27.93
N LYS A 381 -13.38 18.81 27.82
CA LYS A 381 -13.45 17.42 28.31
C LYS A 381 -12.96 16.43 27.26
N ASN A 382 -12.24 15.41 27.71
CA ASN A 382 -11.97 14.21 26.92
C ASN A 382 -13.25 13.39 26.80
N LEU A 383 -13.64 13.06 25.57
CA LEU A 383 -14.82 12.26 25.26
C LEU A 383 -14.54 10.76 25.28
N VAL A 384 -13.27 10.34 25.21
CA VAL A 384 -12.91 8.92 25.28
C VAL A 384 -13.07 8.44 26.72
N SER A 385 -14.07 7.59 26.95
CA SER A 385 -14.40 7.00 28.24
C SER A 385 -13.97 5.53 28.38
N LEU A 386 -13.21 5.01 27.41
CA LEU A 386 -12.71 3.64 27.43
C LEU A 386 -11.50 3.55 28.36
N ASP A 387 -11.57 2.68 29.38
CA ASP A 387 -10.48 2.46 30.34
C ASP A 387 -9.28 1.70 29.73
N THR A 388 -9.44 1.18 28.51
CA THR A 388 -8.48 0.31 27.81
C THR A 388 -7.46 1.06 26.96
N THR A 389 -7.54 2.39 26.87
CA THR A 389 -6.70 3.21 25.99
C THR A 389 -6.25 4.51 26.66
N THR A 390 -5.12 5.04 26.22
CA THR A 390 -4.65 6.38 26.61
C THR A 390 -4.96 7.45 25.56
N ALA A 391 -5.60 7.09 24.46
CA ALA A 391 -5.99 8.03 23.42
C ALA A 391 -7.06 8.99 23.96
N THR A 392 -7.09 10.22 23.44
CA THR A 392 -8.06 11.23 23.87
C THR A 392 -8.72 11.90 22.67
N ALA A 393 -9.94 12.39 22.89
CA ALA A 393 -10.70 13.19 21.93
C ALA A 393 -11.30 14.38 22.69
N THR A 394 -10.70 15.56 22.59
CA THR A 394 -11.07 16.74 23.38
C THR A 394 -11.79 17.78 22.54
N VAL A 395 -12.96 18.22 22.98
CA VAL A 395 -13.73 19.29 22.29
C VAL A 395 -13.08 20.65 22.55
N ARG A 396 -12.63 21.32 21.49
CA ARG A 396 -12.06 22.68 21.54
C ARG A 396 -13.14 23.76 21.44
N GLN A 397 -12.76 25.01 21.68
CA GLN A 397 -13.67 26.16 21.65
C GLN A 397 -14.26 26.44 20.26
N ASP A 398 -13.54 26.09 19.20
CA ASP A 398 -13.97 26.24 17.81
C ASP A 398 -14.88 25.09 17.32
N GLY A 399 -15.24 24.17 18.22
CA GLY A 399 -16.05 22.98 17.91
C GLY A 399 -15.27 21.83 17.27
N THR A 400 -13.95 21.96 17.08
CA THR A 400 -13.12 20.81 16.64
C THR A 400 -12.99 19.78 17.76
N ILE A 401 -12.93 18.51 17.38
CA ILE A 401 -12.59 17.41 18.29
C ILE A 401 -11.12 17.07 18.05
N TRP A 402 -10.28 17.50 18.98
CA TRP A 402 -8.84 17.29 18.89
C TRP A 402 -8.45 15.92 19.42
N LEU A 403 -7.84 15.10 18.57
CA LEU A 403 -7.42 13.75 18.87
C LEU A 403 -5.94 13.72 19.29
N GLU A 404 -5.64 13.03 20.38
CA GLU A 404 -4.27 12.61 20.71
C GLU A 404 -4.21 11.08 20.68
N PRO A 405 -3.22 10.48 20.00
CA PRO A 405 -3.15 9.04 19.83
C PRO A 405 -2.63 8.33 21.08
N GLU A 406 -3.02 7.07 21.24
CA GLU A 406 -2.21 6.10 21.97
C GLU A 406 -1.12 5.56 21.03
N VAL A 407 0.14 5.66 21.44
CA VAL A 407 1.27 5.12 20.66
C VAL A 407 1.43 3.63 20.95
N LEU A 408 1.34 2.81 19.91
CA LEU A 408 1.46 1.34 20.02
C LEU A 408 2.90 0.85 19.79
N PHE A 409 3.62 1.51 18.88
CA PHE A 409 5.02 1.20 18.57
C PHE A 409 5.75 2.45 18.09
N SER A 410 6.96 2.69 18.60
CA SER A 410 7.82 3.80 18.17
C SER A 410 9.29 3.42 18.37
N GLY A 411 10.03 3.33 17.27
CA GLY A 411 11.47 3.05 17.28
C GLY A 411 12.24 4.11 16.49
N PRO A 412 13.40 4.60 16.96
CA PRO A 412 14.21 5.59 16.24
C PRO A 412 14.54 5.14 14.81
N ARG A 413 13.79 5.66 13.83
CA ARG A 413 13.91 5.29 12.40
C ARG A 413 13.77 3.80 12.14
N GLN A 414 13.00 3.13 12.99
CA GLN A 414 12.53 1.77 12.81
C GLN A 414 11.03 1.88 12.59
N ALA A 415 10.57 1.70 11.35
CA ALA A 415 9.15 1.69 11.06
C ALA A 415 8.59 0.29 11.24
N PHE A 416 7.40 0.19 11.81
CA PHE A 416 6.49 -0.92 11.56
C PHE A 416 5.61 -0.47 10.40
N GLU A 417 5.77 -1.10 9.23
CA GLU A 417 5.10 -0.72 7.98
C GLU A 417 4.62 -1.95 7.23
N PHE A 418 3.90 -1.78 6.12
CA PHE A 418 3.28 -2.87 5.38
C PHE A 418 2.47 -3.80 6.32
N PRO A 419 1.52 -3.23 7.08
CA PRO A 419 0.81 -3.96 8.11
C PRO A 419 -0.11 -5.02 7.50
N GLN A 420 -0.15 -6.18 8.13
CA GLN A 420 -1.04 -7.29 7.83
C GLN A 420 -1.66 -7.79 9.14
N ILE A 421 -2.86 -8.35 9.05
CA ILE A 421 -3.57 -8.96 10.18
C ILE A 421 -4.16 -10.30 9.71
N ASN A 422 -4.80 -11.05 10.60
CA ASN A 422 -5.73 -12.10 10.20
C ASN A 422 -6.99 -11.46 9.59
N TYR A 423 -6.83 -10.92 8.37
CA TYR A 423 -7.78 -9.99 7.75
C TYR A 423 -9.13 -10.66 7.51
N GLN A 424 -9.10 -11.93 7.06
CA GLN A 424 -10.33 -12.68 6.85
C GLN A 424 -11.19 -12.68 8.11
N LYS A 425 -10.67 -13.01 9.29
CA LYS A 425 -11.51 -13.16 10.49
C LYS A 425 -11.71 -11.85 11.26
N PHE A 426 -10.71 -10.96 11.26
CA PHE A 426 -10.61 -9.82 12.19
C PHE A 426 -10.57 -8.42 11.53
N SER A 427 -10.56 -8.32 10.20
CA SER A 427 -10.74 -7.00 9.56
C SER A 427 -12.08 -6.40 9.95
N GLY A 428 -12.08 -5.12 10.33
CA GLY A 428 -13.30 -4.43 10.75
C GLY A 428 -13.76 -4.71 12.19
N LYS A 429 -13.01 -5.53 12.95
CA LYS A 429 -13.40 -6.06 14.27
C LYS A 429 -12.29 -5.88 15.31
N ASP A 430 -12.65 -5.94 16.60
CA ASP A 430 -11.66 -5.97 17.69
C ASP A 430 -10.67 -7.12 17.47
N TYR A 431 -9.39 -6.84 17.67
CA TYR A 431 -8.26 -7.70 17.31
C TYR A 431 -7.07 -7.44 18.22
N THR A 432 -6.10 -8.34 18.19
CA THR A 432 -4.96 -8.35 19.12
C THR A 432 -3.63 -8.27 18.40
N TYR A 433 -3.49 -8.84 17.20
CA TYR A 433 -2.21 -9.01 16.54
C TYR A 433 -2.16 -8.33 15.17
N ALA A 434 -1.09 -7.56 14.97
CA ALA A 434 -0.67 -7.08 13.66
C ALA A 434 0.73 -7.60 13.34
N TYR A 435 0.98 -7.86 12.07
CA TYR A 435 2.27 -8.24 11.51
C TYR A 435 2.75 -7.13 10.58
N GLY A 436 4.05 -6.89 10.49
CA GLY A 436 4.56 -5.79 9.67
C GLY A 436 6.00 -5.99 9.24
N LEU A 437 6.35 -5.33 8.16
CA LEU A 437 7.73 -5.17 7.70
C LEU A 437 8.43 -4.10 8.53
N GLY A 438 9.58 -4.44 9.09
CA GLY A 438 10.42 -3.50 9.78
C GLY A 438 11.33 -2.74 8.81
N LEU A 439 11.22 -1.41 8.77
CA LEU A 439 12.08 -0.55 7.95
C LEU A 439 13.13 0.16 8.80
N ASN A 440 14.39 -0.19 8.61
CA ASN A 440 15.55 0.46 9.22
C ASN A 440 16.09 1.53 8.28
N HIS A 441 15.77 2.80 8.57
CA HIS A 441 16.08 3.92 7.67
C HIS A 441 15.57 3.69 6.23
N PHE A 442 14.33 3.20 6.09
CA PHE A 442 13.68 2.79 4.83
C PHE A 442 14.12 1.45 4.24
N ILE A 443 15.22 0.85 4.71
CA ILE A 443 15.64 -0.48 4.26
C ILE A 443 14.86 -1.56 5.02
N PRO A 444 14.16 -2.47 4.33
CA PRO A 444 13.44 -3.55 4.98
C PRO A 444 14.43 -4.61 5.50
N ASP A 445 14.49 -4.83 6.81
CA ASP A 445 15.51 -5.71 7.41
C ASP A 445 15.00 -6.65 8.50
N LYS A 446 13.69 -6.63 8.82
CA LYS A 446 13.09 -7.54 9.81
C LYS A 446 11.58 -7.69 9.63
N ILE A 447 11.00 -8.70 10.26
CA ILE A 447 9.55 -8.87 10.40
C ILE A 447 9.16 -8.63 11.85
N TYR A 448 8.07 -7.89 12.07
CA TYR A 448 7.47 -7.65 13.37
C TYR A 448 6.15 -8.41 13.53
N LYS A 449 5.88 -8.81 14.76
CA LYS A 449 4.53 -9.07 15.28
C LYS A 449 4.30 -8.11 16.43
N LEU A 450 3.16 -7.45 16.47
CA LEU A 450 2.77 -6.48 17.48
C LEU A 450 1.46 -6.93 18.13
N ASN A 451 1.45 -7.07 19.45
CA ASN A 451 0.23 -7.12 20.24
C ASN A 451 -0.27 -5.68 20.46
N VAL A 452 -1.38 -5.31 19.82
CA VAL A 452 -1.88 -3.93 19.84
C VAL A 452 -2.57 -3.54 21.15
N LYS A 453 -2.81 -4.51 22.05
CA LYS A 453 -3.38 -4.29 23.38
C LYS A 453 -2.28 -4.10 24.42
N THR A 454 -1.26 -4.96 24.42
CA THR A 454 -0.16 -4.93 25.41
C THR A 454 1.06 -4.13 24.96
N LYS A 455 1.18 -3.82 23.66
CA LYS A 455 2.35 -3.21 22.99
C LYS A 455 3.59 -4.11 22.98
N GLU A 456 3.46 -5.36 23.43
CA GLU A 456 4.49 -6.38 23.28
C GLU A 456 4.71 -6.66 21.80
N HIS A 457 5.97 -6.88 21.41
CA HIS A 457 6.30 -7.22 20.04
C HIS A 457 7.40 -8.28 19.97
N TRP A 458 7.33 -9.07 18.91
CA TRP A 458 8.33 -10.05 18.52
C TRP A 458 8.97 -9.60 17.22
N LEU A 459 10.20 -10.03 16.97
CA LEU A 459 10.85 -9.80 15.70
C LEU A 459 11.57 -11.04 15.20
N TRP A 460 11.53 -11.23 13.88
CA TRP A 460 12.44 -12.11 13.15
C TRP A 460 13.41 -11.25 12.36
N GLN A 461 14.71 -11.56 12.44
CA GLN A 461 15.75 -10.84 11.72
C GLN A 461 16.99 -11.74 11.52
N GLU A 462 17.53 -11.77 10.31
CA GLU A 462 18.83 -12.39 9.99
C GLU A 462 19.78 -11.35 9.36
N PRO A 463 21.10 -11.38 9.65
CA PRO A 463 22.07 -10.48 9.02
C PRO A 463 22.07 -10.61 7.48
N ASP A 464 22.25 -9.49 6.78
CA ASP A 464 22.31 -9.43 5.31
C ASP A 464 21.09 -10.06 4.61
N THR A 465 19.91 -9.99 5.24
CA THR A 465 18.64 -10.41 4.65
C THR A 465 17.64 -9.27 4.64
N TYR A 466 16.84 -9.20 3.58
CA TYR A 466 15.90 -8.11 3.34
C TYR A 466 14.51 -8.68 2.98
N PRO A 467 13.60 -8.80 3.96
CA PRO A 467 12.27 -9.37 3.74
C PRO A 467 11.31 -8.42 3.01
N SER A 468 10.21 -8.97 2.51
CA SER A 468 9.03 -8.23 2.04
C SER A 468 7.93 -8.20 3.10
N GLU A 469 6.80 -7.54 2.80
CA GLU A 469 5.58 -7.61 3.60
C GLU A 469 5.24 -9.07 4.02
N PRO A 470 4.92 -9.32 5.31
CA PRO A 470 4.54 -10.64 5.81
C PRO A 470 3.03 -10.89 5.66
N ILE A 471 2.62 -11.71 4.69
CA ILE A 471 1.21 -12.06 4.49
C ILE A 471 0.81 -13.19 5.44
N PHE A 472 -0.22 -12.97 6.24
CA PHE A 472 -0.79 -13.96 7.14
C PHE A 472 -1.69 -14.96 6.41
N VAL A 473 -1.49 -16.25 6.69
CA VAL A 473 -2.36 -17.34 6.22
C VAL A 473 -2.84 -18.14 7.42
N PRO A 474 -4.16 -18.14 7.72
CA PRO A 474 -4.69 -18.86 8.88
C PRO A 474 -4.55 -20.37 8.70
N HIS A 475 -4.33 -21.08 9.80
CA HIS A 475 -4.58 -22.51 9.83
C HIS A 475 -6.07 -22.77 9.54
N PRO A 476 -6.45 -23.80 8.75
CA PRO A 476 -7.87 -24.07 8.43
C PRO A 476 -8.76 -24.27 9.65
N ASP A 477 -8.20 -24.87 10.70
CA ASP A 477 -8.84 -25.13 11.99
C ASP A 477 -8.41 -24.13 13.09
N ALA A 478 -8.02 -22.90 12.72
CA ALA A 478 -7.52 -21.89 13.65
C ALA A 478 -8.49 -21.58 14.80
N MET A 479 -8.01 -21.71 16.03
CA MET A 479 -8.74 -21.41 17.26
C MET A 479 -8.39 -20.01 17.77
N ASP A 480 -7.10 -19.68 17.76
CA ASP A 480 -6.55 -18.38 18.15
C ASP A 480 -6.46 -17.42 16.95
N GLU A 481 -6.30 -16.12 17.22
CA GLU A 481 -6.16 -15.09 16.20
C GLU A 481 -4.89 -15.25 15.35
N ASP A 482 -3.81 -15.70 15.98
CA ASP A 482 -2.48 -15.90 15.44
C ASP A 482 -2.15 -17.37 15.11
N ASP A 483 -3.16 -18.25 15.06
CA ASP A 483 -3.03 -19.62 14.57
C ASP A 483 -2.87 -19.63 13.04
N GLY A 484 -1.63 -19.63 12.57
CA GLY A 484 -1.32 -19.63 11.15
C GLY A 484 0.16 -19.44 10.87
N VAL A 485 0.47 -19.08 9.62
CA VAL A 485 1.84 -18.76 9.19
C VAL A 485 1.92 -17.40 8.54
N LEU A 486 3.12 -16.82 8.55
CA LEU A 486 3.47 -15.65 7.74
C LEU A 486 4.31 -16.07 6.55
N LEU A 487 3.99 -15.55 5.38
CA LEU A 487 4.75 -15.73 4.15
C LEU A 487 5.43 -14.43 3.76
N THR A 488 6.75 -14.45 3.61
CA THR A 488 7.53 -13.28 3.17
C THR A 488 8.65 -13.70 2.22
N SER A 489 8.82 -12.98 1.11
CA SER A 489 9.97 -13.17 0.23
C SER A 489 11.18 -12.45 0.80
N VAL A 490 12.34 -13.09 0.83
CA VAL A 490 13.57 -12.57 1.43
C VAL A 490 14.67 -12.54 0.38
N VAL A 491 15.35 -11.41 0.27
CA VAL A 491 16.58 -11.27 -0.52
C VAL A 491 17.78 -11.46 0.39
N SER A 492 18.70 -12.33 0.01
CA SER A 492 19.87 -12.72 0.79
C SER A 492 21.12 -12.75 -0.09
N PRO A 493 21.71 -11.58 -0.41
CA PRO A 493 22.80 -11.46 -1.38
C PRO A 493 24.18 -11.83 -0.82
N GLY A 494 24.23 -12.46 0.36
CA GLY A 494 25.47 -12.89 1.01
C GLY A 494 26.27 -13.88 0.15
N SER A 495 27.59 -13.79 0.22
CA SER A 495 28.48 -14.70 -0.51
C SER A 495 28.26 -16.15 -0.09
N GLY A 496 28.05 -17.05 -1.06
CA GLY A 496 27.79 -18.47 -0.81
C GLY A 496 26.36 -18.80 -0.37
N GLN A 497 25.45 -17.82 -0.32
CA GLN A 497 24.03 -18.03 -0.03
C GLN A 497 23.21 -18.08 -1.32
N LYS A 498 21.98 -18.60 -1.22
CA LYS A 498 20.99 -18.47 -2.29
C LYS A 498 20.55 -17.01 -2.40
N PRO A 499 20.41 -16.44 -3.61
CA PRO A 499 20.12 -15.00 -3.76
C PRO A 499 18.81 -14.55 -3.10
N ALA A 500 17.82 -15.43 -3.05
CA ALA A 500 16.53 -15.16 -2.41
C ALA A 500 15.84 -16.47 -1.98
N PHE A 501 14.87 -16.36 -1.10
CA PHE A 501 14.01 -17.45 -0.67
C PHE A 501 12.63 -16.95 -0.23
N LEU A 502 11.64 -17.82 -0.25
CA LEU A 502 10.38 -17.59 0.48
C LEU A 502 10.56 -18.11 1.90
N LEU A 503 10.28 -17.28 2.89
CA LEU A 503 10.31 -17.62 4.31
C LEU A 503 8.90 -17.90 4.82
N ILE A 504 8.78 -18.93 5.65
CA ILE A 504 7.55 -19.31 6.35
C ILE A 504 7.82 -19.26 7.85
N LEU A 505 7.15 -18.34 8.52
CA LEU A 505 7.23 -18.17 9.97
C LEU A 505 5.95 -18.65 10.64
N ASP A 506 6.05 -19.21 11.83
CA ASP A 506 4.90 -19.39 12.71
C ASP A 506 4.41 -18.01 13.17
N ALA A 507 3.12 -17.75 13.01
CA ALA A 507 2.55 -16.46 13.34
C ALA A 507 2.41 -16.22 14.87
N LYS A 508 2.61 -17.23 15.72
CA LYS A 508 2.58 -17.11 17.19
C LYS A 508 3.83 -16.45 17.77
N ASP A 509 5.00 -16.87 17.34
CA ASP A 509 6.27 -16.46 17.95
C ASP A 509 7.35 -16.02 16.94
N LEU A 510 7.02 -16.03 15.64
CA LEU A 510 7.93 -15.74 14.53
C LEU A 510 9.09 -16.72 14.39
N HIS A 511 8.99 -17.94 14.93
CA HIS A 511 9.98 -18.97 14.64
C HIS A 511 9.88 -19.41 13.18
N GLU A 512 11.03 -19.71 12.58
CA GLU A 512 11.05 -20.21 11.21
C GLU A 512 10.62 -21.68 11.15
N ILE A 513 9.60 -21.94 10.32
CA ILE A 513 9.10 -23.28 10.04
C ILE A 513 9.86 -23.89 8.85
N ALA A 514 10.00 -23.10 7.79
CA ALA A 514 10.59 -23.54 6.54
C ALA A 514 11.03 -22.35 5.68
N ARG A 515 11.90 -22.63 4.70
CA ARG A 515 12.22 -21.71 3.61
C ARG A 515 12.30 -22.44 2.27
N ALA A 516 11.88 -21.78 1.19
CA ALA A 516 11.95 -22.28 -0.18
C ALA A 516 12.91 -21.42 -1.00
N GLU A 517 14.13 -21.90 -1.19
CA GLU A 517 15.25 -21.15 -1.77
C GLU A 517 15.25 -21.18 -3.31
N VAL A 518 15.60 -20.06 -3.94
CA VAL A 518 15.71 -19.94 -5.40
C VAL A 518 17.09 -19.45 -5.83
N GLU A 519 17.51 -19.83 -7.05
CA GLU A 519 18.82 -19.48 -7.63
C GLU A 519 18.83 -18.12 -8.34
N THR A 520 17.79 -17.31 -8.15
CA THR A 520 17.62 -16.01 -8.83
C THR A 520 17.30 -14.92 -7.82
N ASN A 521 17.81 -13.72 -8.06
CA ASN A 521 17.45 -12.54 -7.27
C ASN A 521 15.96 -12.24 -7.40
N ILE A 522 15.35 -11.69 -6.37
CA ILE A 522 13.98 -11.17 -6.38
C ILE A 522 14.07 -9.68 -6.00
N PRO A 523 13.64 -8.73 -6.85
CA PRO A 523 13.61 -7.32 -6.48
C PRO A 523 12.54 -7.06 -5.40
N VAL A 524 12.49 -5.83 -4.90
CA VAL A 524 11.48 -5.41 -3.92
C VAL A 524 10.07 -5.71 -4.43
N THR A 525 9.22 -6.22 -3.54
CA THR A 525 7.78 -6.36 -3.76
C THR A 525 7.05 -5.58 -2.69
N PHE A 526 5.97 -4.88 -3.05
CA PHE A 526 5.21 -4.03 -2.13
C PHE A 526 4.10 -4.85 -1.46
N HIS A 527 3.06 -5.20 -2.22
CA HIS A 527 1.90 -5.92 -1.70
C HIS A 527 1.60 -7.17 -2.49
N GLY A 528 0.67 -7.95 -1.96
CA GLY A 528 0.17 -9.14 -2.60
C GLY A 528 -0.97 -9.78 -1.83
N MET A 529 -1.25 -11.02 -2.18
CA MET A 529 -2.27 -11.82 -1.52
C MET A 529 -1.91 -13.30 -1.54
N TYR A 530 -2.50 -14.05 -0.61
CA TYR A 530 -2.54 -15.50 -0.67
C TYR A 530 -3.88 -15.95 -1.29
N LYS A 531 -3.81 -16.78 -2.33
CA LYS A 531 -4.94 -17.45 -2.97
C LYS A 531 -4.93 -18.92 -2.52
N PRO A 532 -5.85 -19.35 -1.64
CA PRO A 532 -5.97 -20.74 -1.22
C PRO A 532 -6.24 -21.73 -2.36
#